data_AF-A0A954KPM4-F1
#
_entry.id   AF-A0A954KPM4-F1
#
_cell.length_a   1.000
_cell.length_b   1.000
_cell.length_c   1.000
_cell.angle_alpha   90.00
_cell.angle_beta   90.00
_cell.angle_gamma   90.00
#
_symmetry.space_group_name_H-M   'P 1'
#
loop_
_entity.id
_entity.type
_entity.pdbx_description
1 polymer ?
#
loop_
_entity_poly.entity_id
_entity_poly.type
_entity_poly.pdbx_seq_one_letter_code
_entity_poly.pdbx_strand_id
1 'polypeptide(L)'
;MPNTHRSQIDDEALIKSIFTDELIRRDPEALRTVVEEMVARIVQYDLEIGSGEDFIQWFRWTSPSEVRQTSASLRSIGAAKSAGICEKAIQVAFPSGIPESLTAYKEHLYALQYEPAHKKQLQQLVRLAKKQLPVLNETTTCLAMWIREHQ
;
A
#
# COMPACT_ATOMS: atom_id res chain seq x y z
N MET A 1 -26.99 0.70 20.67
CA MET A 1 -25.81 0.15 19.95
C MET A 1 -25.59 1.03 18.73
N PRO A 2 -24.51 1.82 18.64
CA PRO A 2 -24.28 2.65 17.47
C PRO A 2 -23.53 1.88 16.37
N ASN A 3 -24.04 2.07 15.16
CA ASN A 3 -23.61 1.51 13.88
C ASN A 3 -22.13 1.74 13.57
N THR A 4 -21.43 0.67 13.21
CA THR A 4 -20.17 0.69 12.44
C THR A 4 -20.47 0.98 10.97
N HIS A 5 -20.71 2.25 10.65
CA HIS A 5 -20.45 2.80 9.32
C HIS A 5 -19.42 3.91 9.48
N ARG A 6 -18.15 3.51 9.59
CA ARG A 6 -17.02 4.42 9.37
C ARG A 6 -17.01 4.69 7.87
N SER A 7 -17.48 5.88 7.50
CA SER A 7 -17.68 6.31 6.13
C SER A 7 -16.32 6.50 5.46
N GLN A 8 -16.14 5.99 4.24
CA GLN A 8 -14.97 6.24 3.38
C GLN A 8 -14.65 7.74 3.19
N ILE A 9 -15.60 8.62 3.54
CA ILE A 9 -15.49 10.08 3.46
C ILE A 9 -14.53 10.66 4.53
N ASP A 10 -14.34 9.99 5.66
CA ASP A 10 -13.49 10.52 6.75
C ASP A 10 -11.98 10.35 6.46
N ASP A 11 -11.60 9.30 5.74
CA ASP A 11 -10.19 9.01 5.45
C ASP A 11 -9.65 9.97 4.37
N GLU A 12 -10.45 10.30 3.35
CA GLU A 12 -10.06 11.23 2.27
C GLU A 12 -9.88 12.67 2.77
N ALA A 13 -10.72 13.11 3.71
CA ALA A 13 -10.62 14.42 4.35
C ALA A 13 -9.39 14.50 5.28
N LEU A 14 -9.11 13.42 6.02
CA LEU A 14 -7.92 13.30 6.84
C LEU A 14 -6.65 13.38 5.98
N ILE A 15 -6.61 12.63 4.86
CA ILE A 15 -5.52 12.67 3.87
C ILE A 15 -5.32 14.08 3.31
N LYS A 16 -6.38 14.81 2.96
CA LYS A 16 -6.29 16.19 2.45
C LYS A 16 -5.82 17.18 3.52
N SER A 17 -6.21 17.00 4.79
CA SER A 17 -5.82 17.88 5.89
C SER A 17 -4.36 17.73 6.33
N ILE A 18 -3.74 16.61 5.97
CA ILE A 18 -2.39 16.20 6.38
C ILE A 18 -1.29 16.89 5.52
N PHE A 19 -1.62 17.38 4.33
CA PHE A 19 -0.71 18.18 3.51
C PHE A 19 -0.71 19.64 3.96
N THR A 20 0.37 20.12 4.56
CA THR A 20 0.54 21.52 4.98
C THR A 20 1.81 22.16 4.44
N ASP A 21 1.73 23.49 4.31
CA ASP A 21 2.57 24.42 3.53
C ASP A 21 4.08 24.45 3.84
N GLU A 22 4.58 23.70 4.82
CA GLU A 22 5.99 23.78 5.28
C GLU A 22 6.93 22.84 4.48
N LEU A 23 6.40 21.72 3.95
CA LEU A 23 7.13 20.77 3.07
C LEU A 23 7.58 21.39 1.73
N ILE A 24 7.05 22.58 1.40
CA ILE A 24 7.21 23.32 0.14
C ILE A 24 8.54 24.13 0.09
N ARG A 25 9.32 24.27 1.17
CA ARG A 25 10.38 25.31 1.22
C ARG A 25 11.75 25.03 0.57
N ARG A 26 12.11 23.82 0.12
CA ARG A 26 13.51 23.52 -0.31
C ARG A 26 13.72 23.17 -1.80
N ASP A 27 12.76 22.49 -2.41
CA ASP A 27 12.43 22.53 -3.83
C ASP A 27 10.99 22.00 -3.92
N PRO A 28 10.01 22.89 -3.80
CA PRO A 28 8.66 22.57 -3.37
C PRO A 28 7.96 21.49 -4.18
N GLU A 29 8.13 21.50 -5.49
CA GLU A 29 7.37 20.61 -6.37
C GLU A 29 7.98 19.22 -6.38
N ALA A 30 9.29 19.09 -6.56
CA ALA A 30 9.94 17.78 -6.67
C ALA A 30 9.87 16.96 -5.36
N LEU A 31 10.08 17.60 -4.21
CA LEU A 31 10.02 16.94 -2.91
C LEU A 31 8.59 16.62 -2.50
N ARG A 32 7.65 17.52 -2.80
CA ARG A 32 6.22 17.31 -2.59
C ARG A 32 5.71 16.16 -3.44
N THR A 33 6.11 16.07 -4.71
CA THR A 33 5.74 14.95 -5.58
C THR A 33 6.26 13.63 -5.03
N VAL A 34 7.51 13.55 -4.55
CA VAL A 34 8.05 12.30 -3.98
C VAL A 34 7.31 11.87 -2.70
N VAL A 35 7.00 12.81 -1.81
CA VAL A 35 6.25 12.52 -0.57
C VAL A 35 4.79 12.18 -0.88
N GLU A 36 4.15 12.92 -1.79
CA GLU A 36 2.78 12.67 -2.27
C GLU A 36 2.67 11.29 -2.94
N GLU A 37 3.62 10.93 -3.80
CA GLU A 37 3.69 9.60 -4.43
C GLU A 37 3.88 8.49 -3.39
N MET A 38 4.72 8.72 -2.37
CA MET A 38 4.90 7.77 -1.28
C MET A 38 3.61 7.60 -0.47
N VAL A 39 2.96 8.70 -0.09
CA VAL A 39 1.69 8.70 0.64
C VAL A 39 0.60 8.00 -0.17
N ALA A 40 0.44 8.39 -1.44
CA ALA A 40 -0.56 7.82 -2.34
C ALA A 40 -0.38 6.29 -2.47
N ARG A 41 0.86 5.83 -2.64
CA ARG A 41 1.19 4.40 -2.72
C ARG A 41 0.84 3.64 -1.44
N ILE A 42 1.16 4.21 -0.28
CA ILE A 42 0.87 3.59 1.03
C ILE A 42 -0.65 3.55 1.27
N VAL A 43 -1.36 4.63 0.97
CA VAL A 43 -2.82 4.70 1.08
C VAL A 43 -3.50 3.71 0.14
N GLN A 44 -3.05 3.63 -1.11
CA GLN A 44 -3.60 2.67 -2.07
C GLN A 44 -3.39 1.23 -1.61
N TYR A 45 -2.20 0.90 -1.11
CA TYR A 45 -1.92 -0.41 -0.49
C TYR A 45 -2.88 -0.70 0.67
N ASP A 46 -3.07 0.27 1.57
CA ASP A 46 -3.90 0.10 2.76
C ASP A 46 -5.39 -0.03 2.41
N LEU A 47 -5.89 0.73 1.43
CA LEU A 47 -7.26 0.65 0.94
C LEU A 47 -7.56 -0.71 0.31
N GLU A 48 -6.72 -1.20 -0.58
CA GLU A 48 -6.96 -2.46 -1.31
C GLU A 48 -6.84 -3.69 -0.40
N ILE A 49 -5.84 -3.71 0.49
CA ILE A 49 -5.63 -4.84 1.41
C ILE A 49 -6.56 -4.75 2.63
N GLY A 50 -6.87 -3.54 3.09
CA GLY A 50 -7.77 -3.26 4.21
C GLY A 50 -9.25 -3.50 3.88
N SER A 51 -9.72 -3.08 2.70
CA SER A 51 -11.09 -3.33 2.21
C SER A 51 -11.35 -4.82 1.95
N GLY A 52 -10.29 -5.60 1.72
CA GLY A 52 -10.36 -7.06 1.72
C GLY A 52 -10.50 -7.72 0.37
N GLU A 53 -10.16 -7.03 -0.72
CA GLU A 53 -10.45 -7.51 -2.06
C GLU A 53 -9.41 -8.55 -2.54
N ASP A 54 -8.13 -8.22 -2.74
CA ASP A 54 -7.05 -9.19 -3.00
C ASP A 54 -5.69 -8.48 -3.15
N PHE A 55 -4.56 -9.13 -2.88
CA PHE A 55 -3.26 -8.66 -3.37
C PHE A 55 -3.23 -8.62 -4.90
N ILE A 56 -3.92 -9.56 -5.57
CA ILE A 56 -4.03 -9.56 -7.04
C ILE A 56 -4.68 -8.27 -7.54
N GLN A 57 -5.66 -7.76 -6.81
CA GLN A 57 -6.33 -6.52 -7.18
C GLN A 57 -5.42 -5.32 -6.98
N TRP A 58 -4.75 -5.22 -5.83
CA TRP A 58 -3.76 -4.18 -5.60
C TRP A 58 -2.70 -4.16 -6.71
N PHE A 59 -2.16 -5.31 -7.10
CA PHE A 59 -1.21 -5.41 -8.21
C PHE A 59 -1.78 -4.91 -9.54
N ARG A 60 -3.06 -5.13 -9.84
CA ARG A 60 -3.68 -4.65 -11.09
C ARG A 60 -3.75 -3.13 -11.18
N TRP A 61 -3.92 -2.47 -10.04
CA TRP A 61 -4.05 -1.02 -9.94
C TRP A 61 -2.73 -0.30 -9.71
N THR A 62 -1.62 -1.05 -9.56
CA THR A 62 -0.32 -0.50 -9.19
C THR A 62 0.70 -0.79 -10.28
N SER A 63 1.53 0.18 -10.64
CA SER A 63 2.59 -0.03 -11.61
C SER A 63 3.70 -0.95 -11.07
N PRO A 64 4.47 -1.64 -11.93
CA PRO A 64 5.59 -2.46 -11.50
C PRO A 64 6.60 -1.72 -10.62
N SER A 65 6.91 -0.47 -10.95
CA SER A 65 7.80 0.39 -10.19
C SER A 65 7.26 0.73 -8.80
N GLU A 66 5.97 1.03 -8.69
CA GLU A 66 5.33 1.32 -7.40
C GLU A 66 5.28 0.08 -6.51
N VAL A 67 4.97 -1.10 -7.09
CA VAL A 67 5.00 -2.37 -6.34
C VAL A 67 6.40 -2.62 -5.75
N ARG A 68 7.48 -2.42 -6.54
CA ARG A 68 8.87 -2.56 -6.06
C ARG A 68 9.18 -1.62 -4.89
N GLN A 69 8.62 -0.41 -4.89
CA GLN A 69 8.93 0.62 -3.91
C GLN A 69 8.07 0.52 -2.64
N THR A 70 6.90 -0.14 -2.72
CA THR A 70 5.90 -0.10 -1.64
C THR A 70 6.42 -0.64 -0.31
N SER A 71 7.14 -1.76 -0.31
CA SER A 71 7.69 -2.31 0.94
C SER A 71 8.71 -1.38 1.59
N ALA A 72 9.56 -0.72 0.79
CA ALA A 72 10.52 0.26 1.27
C ALA A 72 9.81 1.49 1.86
N SER A 73 8.77 1.99 1.19
CA SER A 73 7.92 3.09 1.69
C SER A 73 7.21 2.74 3.01
N LEU A 74 6.73 1.51 3.15
CA LEU A 74 6.13 1.04 4.41
C LEU A 74 7.18 0.99 5.54
N ARG A 75 8.42 0.57 5.24
CA ARG A 75 9.52 0.57 6.23
C ARG A 75 9.92 1.99 6.63
N SER A 76 9.97 2.94 5.70
CA SER A 76 10.40 4.31 5.99
C SER A 76 9.46 5.05 6.94
N ILE A 77 8.18 4.69 6.96
CA ILE A 77 7.22 5.23 7.93
C ILE A 77 7.16 4.43 9.24
N GLY A 78 7.92 3.33 9.36
CA GLY A 78 7.91 2.48 10.55
C GLY A 78 6.86 1.35 10.54
N ALA A 79 6.11 1.18 9.45
CA ALA A 79 5.11 0.10 9.29
C ALA A 79 5.78 -1.23 8.89
N ALA A 80 6.72 -1.70 9.72
CA ALA A 80 7.57 -2.85 9.42
C ALA A 80 6.79 -4.16 9.22
N LYS A 81 5.65 -4.33 9.90
CA LYS A 81 4.82 -5.53 9.72
C LYS A 81 4.12 -5.51 8.36
N SER A 82 3.51 -4.38 8.01
CA SER A 82 2.90 -4.17 6.68
C SER A 82 3.93 -4.40 5.57
N ALA A 83 5.15 -3.88 5.74
CA ALA A 83 6.23 -4.11 4.78
C ALA A 83 6.57 -5.60 4.61
N GLY A 84 6.70 -6.35 5.70
CA GLY A 84 7.00 -7.78 5.65
C GLY A 84 5.89 -8.63 5.00
N ILE A 85 4.62 -8.20 5.12
CA ILE A 85 3.50 -8.85 4.42
C ILE A 85 3.53 -8.49 2.93
N CYS A 86 3.75 -7.22 2.59
CA CYS A 86 3.89 -6.74 1.22
C CYS A 86 4.99 -7.51 0.48
N GLU A 87 6.17 -7.67 1.09
CA GLU A 87 7.30 -8.42 0.51
C GLU A 87 6.94 -9.90 0.24
N LYS A 88 6.25 -10.56 1.18
CA LYS A 88 5.79 -11.93 0.98
C LYS A 88 4.77 -12.04 -0.15
N ALA A 89 3.85 -11.09 -0.25
CA ALA A 89 2.87 -11.07 -1.32
C ALA A 89 3.55 -10.89 -2.68
N ILE A 90 4.56 -10.01 -2.77
CA ILE A 90 5.37 -9.82 -3.97
C ILE A 90 6.12 -11.11 -4.32
N GLN A 91 6.75 -11.79 -3.36
CA GLN A 91 7.46 -13.05 -3.61
C GLN A 91 6.54 -14.17 -4.08
N VAL A 92 5.32 -14.27 -3.52
CA VAL A 92 4.32 -15.25 -3.95
C VAL A 92 3.83 -14.93 -5.36
N ALA A 93 3.53 -13.67 -5.65
CA ALA A 93 3.03 -13.29 -6.96
C ALA A 93 4.12 -13.33 -8.03
N PHE A 94 5.37 -12.99 -7.71
CA PHE A 94 6.47 -12.80 -8.64
C PHE A 94 7.74 -13.53 -8.17
N PRO A 95 7.74 -14.88 -8.13
CA PRO A 95 8.86 -15.65 -7.60
C PRO A 95 10.16 -15.45 -8.39
N SER A 96 10.06 -15.12 -9.68
CA SER A 96 11.20 -14.80 -10.56
C SER A 96 11.51 -13.30 -10.63
N GLY A 97 10.89 -12.49 -9.77
CA GLY A 97 10.96 -11.04 -9.80
C GLY A 97 9.84 -10.38 -10.60
N ILE A 98 9.58 -9.11 -10.28
CA ILE A 98 8.55 -8.31 -10.97
C ILE A 98 9.01 -8.05 -12.41
N PRO A 99 8.16 -8.25 -13.43
CA PRO A 99 8.49 -7.89 -14.81
C PRO A 99 8.78 -6.39 -14.99
N GLU A 100 9.79 -6.06 -15.80
CA GLU A 100 10.19 -4.66 -16.04
C GLU A 100 9.23 -3.89 -16.94
N SER A 101 8.57 -4.57 -17.89
CA SER A 101 7.61 -3.93 -18.79
C SER A 101 6.18 -4.05 -18.27
N LEU A 102 5.38 -3.00 -18.50
CA LEU A 102 3.97 -2.99 -18.14
C LEU A 102 3.18 -4.11 -18.83
N THR A 103 3.54 -4.45 -20.07
CA THR A 103 2.90 -5.53 -20.83
C THR A 103 3.14 -6.89 -20.18
N ALA A 104 4.40 -7.25 -19.94
CA ALA A 104 4.75 -8.53 -19.30
C ALA A 104 4.18 -8.61 -17.87
N TYR A 105 4.13 -7.49 -17.16
CA TYR A 105 3.49 -7.39 -15.85
C TYR A 105 1.99 -7.73 -15.91
N LYS A 106 1.25 -7.12 -16.83
CA LYS A 106 -0.19 -7.37 -17.00
C LYS A 106 -0.48 -8.79 -17.48
N GLU A 107 0.32 -9.34 -18.38
CA GLU A 107 0.22 -10.72 -18.83
C GLU A 107 0.44 -11.70 -17.66
N HIS A 108 1.45 -11.44 -16.84
CA HIS A 108 1.71 -12.23 -15.63
C HIS A 108 0.53 -12.18 -14.65
N LEU A 109 -0.02 -11.00 -14.36
CA LEU A 109 -1.18 -10.86 -13.48
C LEU A 109 -2.44 -11.55 -14.03
N TYR A 110 -2.59 -11.56 -15.36
CA TYR A 110 -3.67 -12.29 -16.00
C TYR A 110 -3.52 -13.80 -15.84
N ALA A 111 -2.29 -14.34 -15.94
CA ALA A 111 -2.03 -15.75 -15.68
C ALA A 111 -2.25 -16.11 -14.20
N LEU A 112 -1.72 -15.28 -13.29
CA LEU A 112 -1.77 -15.49 -11.85
C LEU A 112 -3.21 -15.65 -11.31
N GLN A 113 -4.19 -14.97 -11.91
CA GLN A 113 -5.60 -15.06 -11.49
C GLN A 113 -6.19 -16.48 -11.64
N TYR A 114 -5.61 -17.28 -12.54
CA TYR A 114 -6.06 -18.64 -12.86
C TYR A 114 -5.25 -19.72 -12.13
N GLU A 115 -4.29 -19.35 -11.29
CA GLU A 115 -3.48 -20.29 -10.52
C GLU A 115 -4.01 -20.44 -9.08
N PRO A 116 -4.71 -21.54 -8.74
CA PRO A 116 -5.41 -21.66 -7.46
C PRO A 116 -4.45 -21.68 -6.26
N ALA A 117 -3.23 -22.18 -6.45
CA ALA A 117 -2.21 -22.26 -5.41
C ALA A 117 -1.73 -20.86 -4.98
N HIS A 118 -1.35 -20.02 -5.95
CA HIS A 118 -0.93 -18.64 -5.70
C HIS A 118 -2.07 -17.81 -5.09
N LYS A 119 -3.28 -17.92 -5.63
CA LYS A 119 -4.45 -17.23 -5.08
C LYS A 119 -4.71 -17.61 -3.62
N LYS A 120 -4.61 -18.91 -3.28
CA LYS A 120 -4.79 -19.37 -1.90
C LYS A 120 -3.72 -18.81 -0.95
N GLN A 121 -2.47 -18.75 -1.39
CA GLN A 121 -1.37 -18.17 -0.59
C GLN A 121 -1.56 -16.66 -0.38
N LEU A 122 -1.91 -15.91 -1.43
CA LEU A 122 -2.20 -14.47 -1.32
C LEU A 122 -3.39 -14.21 -0.39
N GLN A 123 -4.46 -15.01 -0.47
CA GLN A 123 -5.58 -14.93 0.46
C GLN A 123 -5.19 -15.23 1.91
N GLN A 124 -4.26 -16.17 2.14
CA GLN A 124 -3.73 -16.41 3.48
C GLN A 124 -2.95 -15.20 3.99
N LEU A 125 -2.19 -14.52 3.14
CA LEU A 125 -1.50 -13.28 3.49
C LEU A 125 -2.47 -12.14 3.77
N VAL A 126 -3.58 -11.99 3.03
CA VAL A 126 -4.62 -11.00 3.35
C VAL A 126 -5.25 -11.30 4.72
N ARG A 127 -5.55 -12.57 5.02
CA ARG A 127 -6.05 -12.96 6.35
C ARG A 127 -5.03 -12.70 7.44
N LEU A 128 -3.75 -12.95 7.16
CA LEU A 128 -2.67 -12.63 8.08
C LEU A 128 -2.57 -11.14 8.32
N ALA A 129 -2.68 -10.32 7.27
CA ALA A 129 -2.72 -8.87 7.37
C ALA A 129 -3.86 -8.41 8.28
N LYS A 130 -5.07 -8.91 8.04
CA LYS A 130 -6.25 -8.60 8.86
C LYS A 130 -6.15 -9.07 10.31
N LYS A 131 -5.49 -10.20 10.57
CA LYS A 131 -5.36 -10.77 11.91
C LYS A 131 -4.22 -10.12 12.71
N GLN A 132 -3.10 -9.85 12.05
CA GLN A 132 -1.90 -9.30 12.69
C GLN A 132 -1.94 -7.78 12.78
N LEU A 133 -2.80 -7.14 12.02
CA LEU A 133 -2.96 -5.72 12.09
C LEU A 133 -4.44 -5.36 12.33
N PRO A 134 -4.72 -4.44 13.26
CA PRO A 134 -5.50 -3.29 12.82
C PRO A 134 -4.64 -2.55 11.76
N VAL A 135 -4.64 -2.99 10.48
CA VAL A 135 -3.72 -2.52 9.41
C VAL A 135 -3.86 -1.02 9.20
N LEU A 136 -5.13 -0.61 9.23
CA LEU A 136 -5.59 0.78 9.21
C LEU A 136 -5.11 1.59 10.41
N ASN A 137 -4.64 0.97 11.50
CA ASN A 137 -4.04 1.70 12.62
C ASN A 137 -2.52 1.71 12.52
N GLU A 138 -1.82 0.63 12.16
CA GLU A 138 -0.35 0.68 12.09
C GLU A 138 0.10 1.60 10.94
N THR A 139 -0.32 1.32 9.71
CA THR A 139 0.12 2.08 8.53
C THR A 139 -0.29 3.56 8.64
N THR A 140 -1.55 3.83 9.00
CA THR A 140 -2.07 5.19 9.16
C THR A 140 -1.48 5.92 10.37
N THR A 141 -1.25 5.26 11.50
CA THR A 141 -0.61 5.89 12.67
C THR A 141 0.85 6.20 12.37
N CYS A 142 1.58 5.24 11.80
CA CYS A 142 2.96 5.42 11.36
C CYS A 142 3.10 6.56 10.37
N LEU A 143 2.20 6.62 9.38
CA LEU A 143 2.18 7.71 8.41
C LEU A 143 1.88 9.06 9.09
N ALA A 144 0.88 9.12 9.96
CA ALA A 144 0.54 10.35 10.69
C ALA A 144 1.67 10.82 11.62
N MET A 145 2.38 9.89 12.27
CA MET A 145 3.55 10.20 13.10
C MET A 145 4.73 10.69 12.25
N TRP A 146 5.05 9.98 11.16
CA TRP A 146 6.14 10.33 10.27
C TRP A 146 5.95 11.73 9.69
N ILE A 147 4.73 12.09 9.29
CA ILE A 147 4.42 13.43 8.78
C ILE A 147 4.62 14.49 9.88
N ARG A 148 4.13 14.26 11.11
CA ARG A 148 4.32 15.21 12.23
C ARG A 148 5.79 15.44 12.59
N GLU A 149 6.63 14.42 12.47
CA GLU A 149 8.06 14.52 12.76
C GLU A 149 8.86 15.25 11.68
N HIS A 150 8.28 15.45 10.50
CA HIS A 150 8.92 16.06 9.34
C HIS A 150 8.20 17.35 8.87
N GLN A 151 7.36 17.93 9.75
CA GLN A 151 6.86 19.31 9.68
C GLN A 151 7.86 20.26 10.36
#